data_AF-A0A3M8U779-F1
#
_entry.id   AF-A0A3M8U779-F1
#
_cell.length_a   1.000
_cell.length_b   1.000
_cell.length_c   1.000
_cell.angle_alpha   90.00
_cell.angle_beta   90.00
_cell.angle_gamma   90.00
#
_symmetry.space_group_name_H-M   'P 1'
#
loop_
_entity.id
_entity.type
_entity.pdbx_description
1 polymer ?
#
loop_
_entity_poly.entity_id
_entity_poly.type
_entity_poly.pdbx_seq_one_letter_code
_entity_poly.pdbx_strand_id
1 'polypeptide(L)'
;ERPAGPRDLAALLRQVHALPDAPPDLALPRRDLLGGVERWLRLAGEAIDPADAAYLRARRDDIAAAVAELTPHLAPGPIHGDALPRNVHIGPDGPVLVDLETFATDLREHDLVVMALFRDRYGLGAAAYDEFTAAYGWDVREWPGCAVLRGARETAGCAWVAQHAPGNPAALAEFRRRVASLREGDAAVRWYSF
;
A
#
# COMPACT_ATOMS: atom_id res chain seq x y z
N GLU A 1 -14.31 9.15 -21.46
CA GLU A 1 -14.69 8.89 -20.05
C GLU A 1 -13.88 9.80 -19.14
N ARG A 2 -14.40 10.14 -17.95
CA ARG A 2 -13.64 10.93 -16.96
C ARG A 2 -12.68 10.02 -16.19
N PRO A 3 -11.56 10.52 -15.64
CA PRO A 3 -10.74 9.73 -14.74
C PRO A 3 -11.52 9.34 -13.47
N ALA A 4 -11.21 8.17 -12.91
CA ALA A 4 -11.71 7.76 -11.62
C ALA A 4 -11.06 8.60 -10.50
N GLY A 5 -11.85 8.92 -9.47
CA GLY A 5 -11.42 9.71 -8.33
C GLY A 5 -11.47 8.95 -7.00
N PRO A 6 -11.00 9.58 -5.91
CA PRO A 6 -11.01 9.00 -4.57
C PRO A 6 -12.41 8.57 -4.11
N ARG A 7 -13.45 9.35 -4.45
CA ARG A 7 -14.85 9.01 -4.15
C ARG A 7 -15.32 7.73 -4.84
N ASP A 8 -14.94 7.51 -6.10
CA ASP A 8 -15.32 6.31 -6.85
C ASP A 8 -14.70 5.06 -6.20
N LEU A 9 -13.40 5.13 -5.88
CA LEU A 9 -12.69 4.06 -5.20
C LEU A 9 -13.32 3.74 -3.84
N ALA A 10 -13.56 4.76 -3.01
CA ALA A 10 -14.15 4.58 -1.69
C ALA A 10 -15.52 3.88 -1.75
N ALA A 11 -16.37 4.26 -2.71
CA ALA A 11 -17.68 3.64 -2.90
C ALA A 11 -17.57 2.16 -3.31
N LEU A 12 -16.60 1.81 -4.16
CA LEU A 12 -16.34 0.42 -4.55
C LEU A 12 -15.75 -0.39 -3.39
N LEU A 13 -14.81 0.17 -2.62
CA LEU A 13 -14.25 -0.51 -1.45
C LEU A 13 -15.30 -0.81 -0.39
N ARG A 14 -16.27 0.08 -0.18
CA ARG A 14 -17.40 -0.22 0.72
C ARG A 14 -18.21 -1.44 0.24
N GLN A 15 -18.36 -1.63 -1.06
CA GLN A 15 -19.05 -2.79 -1.61
C GLN A 15 -18.22 -4.06 -1.39
N VAL A 16 -16.92 -4.03 -1.71
CA VAL A 16 -16.00 -5.16 -1.48
C VAL A 16 -15.96 -5.54 0.00
N HIS A 17 -15.83 -4.54 0.88
CA HIS A 17 -15.78 -4.75 2.34
C HIS A 17 -17.14 -5.15 2.95
N ALA A 18 -18.24 -5.03 2.20
CA ALA A 18 -19.55 -5.54 2.61
C ALA A 18 -19.85 -6.95 2.06
N LEU A 19 -18.98 -7.49 1.21
CA LEU A 19 -19.12 -8.87 0.75
C LEU A 19 -19.05 -9.83 1.95
N PRO A 20 -19.83 -10.93 1.90
CA PRO A 20 -19.70 -11.99 2.88
C PRO A 20 -18.31 -12.63 2.76
N ASP A 21 -17.97 -13.46 3.75
CA ASP A 21 -16.78 -14.30 3.66
C ASP A 21 -16.82 -15.13 2.37
N ALA A 22 -15.63 -15.37 1.82
CA ALA A 22 -15.49 -16.20 0.62
C ALA A 22 -16.11 -17.58 0.88
N PRO A 23 -16.81 -18.15 -0.11
CA PRO A 23 -17.41 -19.47 0.05
C PRO A 23 -16.32 -20.52 0.30
N PRO A 24 -16.63 -21.65 0.96
CA PRO A 24 -15.61 -22.62 1.39
C PRO A 24 -14.76 -23.23 0.26
N ASP A 25 -15.29 -23.23 -0.97
CA ASP A 25 -14.61 -23.69 -2.18
C ASP A 25 -13.71 -22.62 -2.84
N LEU A 26 -13.76 -21.38 -2.35
CA LEU A 26 -12.90 -20.28 -2.77
C LEU A 26 -11.94 -19.87 -1.64
N ALA A 27 -10.75 -20.49 -1.64
CA ALA A 27 -9.68 -20.10 -0.74
C ALA A 27 -8.94 -18.86 -1.27
N LEU A 28 -9.22 -17.69 -0.70
CA LEU A 28 -8.45 -16.47 -0.96
C LEU A 28 -7.21 -16.42 -0.06
N PRO A 29 -6.06 -15.94 -0.57
CA PRO A 29 -4.86 -15.81 0.23
C PRO A 29 -5.01 -14.68 1.26
N ARG A 30 -4.10 -14.67 2.25
CA ARG A 30 -3.83 -13.50 3.08
C ARG A 30 -2.92 -12.53 2.35
N ARG A 31 -2.94 -11.25 2.75
CA ARG A 31 -2.14 -10.22 2.10
C ARG A 31 -0.70 -10.23 2.63
N ASP A 32 0.20 -10.83 1.85
CA ASP A 32 1.63 -10.75 2.15
C ASP A 32 2.30 -9.53 1.48
N LEU A 33 2.29 -8.38 2.17
CA LEU A 33 2.93 -7.15 1.69
C LEU A 33 4.46 -7.24 1.67
N LEU A 34 5.05 -8.05 2.55
CA LEU A 34 6.48 -8.04 2.85
C LEU A 34 7.25 -9.19 2.20
N GLY A 35 6.57 -10.23 1.71
CA GLY A 35 7.20 -11.40 1.10
C GLY A 35 8.06 -11.11 -0.14
N GLY A 36 7.82 -9.99 -0.83
CA GLY A 36 8.65 -9.54 -1.95
C GLY A 36 9.99 -8.92 -1.55
N VAL A 37 10.12 -8.41 -0.32
CA VAL A 37 11.23 -7.56 0.11
C VAL A 37 12.59 -8.21 -0.13
N GLU A 38 12.77 -9.45 0.34
CA GLU A 38 14.06 -10.13 0.21
C GLU A 38 14.43 -10.39 -1.26
N ARG A 39 13.45 -10.79 -2.08
CA ARG A 39 13.67 -11.03 -3.51
C ARG A 39 14.13 -9.76 -4.21
N TRP A 40 13.46 -8.64 -3.96
CA TRP A 40 13.76 -7.37 -4.61
C TRP A 40 15.12 -6.80 -4.19
N LEU A 41 15.49 -6.92 -2.92
CA LEU A 41 16.81 -6.53 -2.44
C LEU A 41 17.94 -7.37 -3.06
N ARG A 42 17.72 -8.67 -3.27
CA ARG A 42 18.70 -9.52 -3.98
C ARG A 42 18.86 -9.12 -5.45
N LEU A 43 17.78 -8.75 -6.13
CA LEU A 43 17.84 -8.28 -7.52
C LEU A 43 18.62 -6.97 -7.67
N ALA A 44 18.55 -6.09 -6.66
CA ALA A 44 19.35 -4.87 -6.63
C ALA A 44 20.86 -5.14 -6.55
N GLY A 45 21.26 -6.22 -5.87
CA GLY A 45 22.65 -6.65 -5.77
C GLY A 45 23.58 -5.53 -5.29
N GLU A 46 24.71 -5.38 -5.97
CA GLU A 46 25.75 -4.38 -5.65
C GLU A 46 25.35 -2.93 -6.04
N ALA A 47 24.20 -2.72 -6.68
CA ALA A 47 23.75 -1.38 -7.05
C ALA A 47 23.30 -0.54 -5.84
N ILE A 48 23.00 -1.18 -4.71
CA ILE A 48 22.57 -0.52 -3.47
C ILE A 48 23.56 -0.77 -2.33
N ASP A 49 23.58 0.12 -1.35
CA ASP A 49 24.42 -0.04 -0.15
C ASP A 49 23.94 -1.26 0.67
N PRO A 50 24.83 -2.21 1.03
CA PRO A 50 24.49 -3.32 1.91
C PRO A 50 23.84 -2.89 3.24
N ALA A 51 24.20 -1.73 3.78
CA ALA A 51 23.62 -1.18 5.01
C ALA A 51 22.17 -0.72 4.82
N ASP A 52 21.78 -0.29 3.63
CA ASP A 52 20.39 0.05 3.30
C ASP A 52 19.55 -1.20 3.10
N ALA A 53 20.10 -2.23 2.46
CA ALA A 53 19.45 -3.54 2.38
C ALA A 53 19.25 -4.15 3.77
N ALA A 54 20.26 -4.09 4.64
CA ALA A 54 20.17 -4.57 6.03
C ALA A 54 19.11 -3.80 6.83
N TYR A 55 19.06 -2.48 6.68
CA TYR A 55 18.03 -1.64 7.31
C TYR A 55 16.61 -2.03 6.89
N LEU A 56 16.37 -2.23 5.59
CA LEU A 56 15.03 -2.64 5.11
C LEU A 56 14.64 -4.05 5.56
N ARG A 57 15.61 -4.97 5.73
CA ARG A 57 15.34 -6.30 6.32
C ARG A 57 14.95 -6.21 7.79
N ALA A 58 15.69 -5.45 8.59
CA ALA A 58 15.36 -5.26 10.00
C ALA A 58 13.97 -4.62 10.15
N ARG A 59 13.71 -3.55 9.38
CA ARG A 59 12.40 -2.88 9.35
C ARG A 59 11.27 -3.82 8.90
N ARG A 60 11.52 -4.71 7.91
CA ARG A 60 10.56 -5.75 7.50
C ARG A 60 10.20 -6.64 8.67
N ASP A 61 11.19 -7.13 9.42
CA ASP A 61 10.98 -8.06 10.53
C ASP A 61 10.20 -7.41 11.68
N ASP A 62 10.59 -6.19 12.04
CA ASP A 62 9.89 -5.41 13.07
C ASP A 62 8.42 -5.16 12.70
N ILE A 63 8.16 -4.80 11.44
CA ILE A 63 6.79 -4.58 10.95
C ILE A 63 6.01 -5.89 10.88
N ALA A 64 6.61 -6.99 10.43
CA ALA A 64 5.93 -8.28 10.37
C ALA A 64 5.47 -8.72 11.77
N ALA A 65 6.32 -8.54 12.78
CA ALA A 65 5.96 -8.76 14.17
C ALA A 65 4.83 -7.82 14.63
N ALA A 66 4.92 -6.53 14.33
CA ALA A 66 3.90 -5.56 14.70
C ALA A 66 2.53 -5.82 14.03
N VAL A 67 2.52 -6.27 12.77
CA VAL A 67 1.29 -6.63 12.03
C VAL A 67 0.56 -7.79 12.70
N ALA A 68 1.30 -8.78 13.21
CA ALA A 68 0.70 -9.95 13.88
C ALA A 68 -0.06 -9.58 15.16
N GLU A 69 0.31 -8.47 15.82
CA GLU A 69 -0.29 -7.98 17.06
C GLU A 69 -1.42 -6.95 16.82
N LEU A 70 -1.73 -6.62 15.56
CA LEU A 70 -2.77 -5.63 15.27
C LEU A 70 -4.15 -6.15 15.66
N THR A 71 -4.85 -5.35 16.47
CA THR A 71 -6.29 -5.51 16.66
C THR A 71 -7.01 -4.76 15.53
N PRO A 72 -7.75 -5.47 14.65
CA PRO A 72 -8.51 -4.82 13.58
C PRO A 72 -9.56 -3.85 14.13
N HIS A 73 -9.80 -2.76 13.39
CA HIS A 73 -10.98 -1.92 13.61
C HIS A 73 -12.19 -2.46 12.84
N LEU A 74 -11.96 -2.91 11.61
CA LEU A 74 -12.96 -3.53 10.75
C LEU A 74 -12.87 -5.05 10.89
N ALA A 75 -14.02 -5.75 10.88
CA ALA A 75 -14.00 -7.21 10.78
C ALA A 75 -13.15 -7.61 9.56
N PRO A 76 -12.16 -8.53 9.70
CA PRO A 76 -11.40 -9.02 8.56
C PRO A 76 -12.32 -9.60 7.49
N GLY A 77 -11.90 -9.52 6.23
CA GLY A 77 -12.73 -9.98 5.11
C GLY A 77 -12.09 -9.68 3.76
N PRO A 78 -12.87 -9.71 2.67
CA PRO A 78 -12.37 -9.47 1.33
C PRO A 78 -11.75 -8.08 1.18
N ILE A 79 -10.60 -8.03 0.50
CA ILE A 79 -9.88 -6.81 0.12
C ILE A 79 -9.40 -6.92 -1.32
N HIS A 80 -9.22 -5.77 -1.97
CA HIS A 80 -8.55 -5.68 -3.26
C HIS A 80 -7.05 -5.95 -3.16
N GLY A 81 -6.37 -5.43 -2.16
CA GLY A 81 -4.93 -5.60 -1.95
C GLY A 81 -4.03 -4.57 -2.64
N ASP A 82 -4.57 -3.76 -3.54
CA ASP A 82 -3.92 -2.66 -4.28
C ASP A 82 -4.92 -1.57 -4.69
N ALA A 83 -5.76 -1.16 -3.74
CA ALA A 83 -6.86 -0.25 -3.98
C ALA A 83 -6.40 1.19 -4.27
N LEU A 84 -6.31 1.55 -5.55
CA LEU A 84 -5.99 2.90 -6.02
C LEU A 84 -6.93 3.34 -7.15
N PRO A 85 -7.14 4.67 -7.36
CA PRO A 85 -8.03 5.13 -8.43
C PRO A 85 -7.64 4.65 -9.82
N ARG A 86 -6.37 4.32 -10.07
CA ARG A 86 -5.92 3.72 -11.34
C ARG A 86 -6.54 2.34 -11.62
N ASN A 87 -6.96 1.63 -10.58
CA ASN A 87 -7.58 0.31 -10.66
C ASN A 87 -9.12 0.43 -10.69
N VAL A 88 -9.64 1.62 -10.99
CA VAL A 88 -11.06 1.87 -11.20
C VAL A 88 -11.28 2.28 -12.65
N HIS A 89 -12.13 1.54 -13.35
CA HIS A 89 -12.56 1.86 -14.71
C HIS A 89 -13.96 2.50 -14.66
N ILE A 90 -14.12 3.66 -15.31
CA ILE A 90 -15.41 4.36 -15.40
C ILE A 90 -16.09 3.98 -16.71
N GLY A 91 -16.97 2.98 -16.66
CA GLY A 91 -17.74 2.52 -17.82
C GLY A 91 -19.10 3.24 -17.96
N PRO A 92 -19.87 2.92 -19.00
CA PRO A 92 -21.20 3.49 -19.24
C PRO A 92 -22.20 3.18 -18.11
N ASP A 93 -22.03 2.04 -17.43
CA ASP A 93 -22.89 1.60 -16.31
C ASP A 93 -22.37 2.04 -14.94
N GLY A 94 -21.25 2.78 -14.89
CA GLY A 94 -20.65 3.28 -13.66
C GLY A 94 -19.23 2.75 -13.39
N PRO A 95 -18.67 3.08 -12.21
CA PRO A 95 -17.33 2.66 -11.83
C PRO A 95 -17.29 1.16 -11.53
N VAL A 96 -16.25 0.49 -12.01
CA VAL A 96 -15.94 -0.91 -11.68
C VAL A 96 -14.50 -1.04 -11.23
N LEU A 97 -14.26 -1.96 -10.31
CA LEU A 97 -12.93 -2.28 -9.79
C LEU A 97 -12.28 -3.33 -10.69
N VAL A 98 -11.03 -3.10 -11.09
CA VAL A 98 -10.25 -3.99 -11.96
C VAL A 98 -8.94 -4.38 -11.28
N ASP A 99 -8.14 -5.26 -11.90
CA ASP A 99 -6.84 -5.71 -11.38
C ASP A 99 -6.91 -6.50 -10.06
N LEU A 100 -7.60 -7.65 -10.12
CA LEU A 100 -7.89 -8.49 -8.96
C LEU A 100 -6.77 -9.50 -8.61
N GLU A 101 -5.56 -9.35 -9.16
CA GLU A 101 -4.47 -10.30 -8.91
C GLU A 101 -3.99 -10.30 -7.44
N THR A 102 -4.25 -9.20 -6.71
CA THR A 102 -3.93 -9.06 -5.29
C THR A 102 -5.11 -9.25 -4.35
N PHE A 103 -6.26 -9.68 -4.89
CA PHE A 103 -7.48 -9.88 -4.11
C PHE A 103 -7.29 -10.96 -3.05
N ALA A 104 -7.69 -10.66 -1.82
CA ALA A 104 -7.32 -11.44 -0.64
C ALA A 104 -8.42 -11.39 0.43
N THR A 105 -8.31 -12.25 1.44
CA THR A 105 -9.09 -12.14 2.68
C THR A 105 -8.15 -11.75 3.82
N ASP A 106 -8.25 -10.52 4.31
CA ASP A 106 -7.37 -10.01 5.38
C ASP A 106 -7.97 -8.76 6.08
N LEU A 107 -7.13 -7.98 6.77
CA LEU A 107 -7.47 -6.67 7.32
C LEU A 107 -7.93 -5.71 6.21
N ARG A 108 -9.19 -5.28 6.26
CA ARG A 108 -9.79 -4.33 5.29
C ARG A 108 -9.08 -2.97 5.27
N GLU A 109 -8.41 -2.65 6.36
CA GLU A 109 -7.56 -1.48 6.51
C GLU A 109 -6.40 -1.45 5.50
N HIS A 110 -5.98 -2.60 4.96
CA HIS A 110 -4.95 -2.67 3.91
C HIS A 110 -5.28 -1.84 2.67
N ASP A 111 -6.55 -1.76 2.28
CA ASP A 111 -6.99 -1.00 1.11
C ASP A 111 -7.09 0.50 1.41
N LEU A 112 -7.49 0.86 2.64
CA LEU A 112 -7.64 2.26 3.04
C LEU A 112 -6.29 2.96 3.25
N VAL A 113 -5.33 2.24 3.84
CA VAL A 113 -3.99 2.76 4.13
C VAL A 113 -3.25 3.20 2.86
N VAL A 114 -3.62 2.66 1.70
CA VAL A 114 -3.02 3.06 0.42
C VAL A 114 -3.29 4.54 0.13
N MET A 115 -4.50 5.02 0.40
CA MET A 115 -4.85 6.43 0.19
C MET A 115 -4.16 7.34 1.22
N ALA A 116 -3.99 6.87 2.47
CA ALA A 116 -3.23 7.59 3.48
C ALA A 116 -1.75 7.72 3.07
N LEU A 117 -1.16 6.64 2.56
CA LEU A 117 0.20 6.67 2.00
C LEU A 117 0.30 7.62 0.80
N PHE A 118 -0.70 7.68 -0.07
CA PHE A 118 -0.71 8.61 -1.21
C PHE A 118 -0.77 10.08 -0.77
N ARG A 119 -1.53 10.36 0.29
CA ARG A 119 -1.54 11.68 0.93
C ARG A 119 -0.17 12.06 1.49
N ASP A 120 0.52 11.13 2.14
CA ASP A 120 1.78 11.41 2.82
C ASP A 120 2.98 11.44 1.87
N ARG A 121 3.09 10.46 0.96
CA ARG A 121 4.27 10.28 0.11
C ARG A 121 4.10 10.78 -1.32
N TYR A 122 2.89 10.70 -1.89
CA TYR A 122 2.68 10.88 -3.34
C TYR A 122 1.85 12.12 -3.71
N GLY A 123 1.69 13.07 -2.79
CA GLY A 123 1.12 14.38 -3.10
C GLY A 123 -0.39 14.40 -3.33
N LEU A 124 -1.13 13.39 -2.89
CA LEU A 124 -2.60 13.46 -2.89
C LEU A 124 -3.06 14.63 -2.00
N GLY A 125 -3.80 15.57 -2.59
CA GLY A 125 -4.29 16.76 -1.91
C GLY A 125 -5.25 16.44 -0.77
N ALA A 126 -5.28 17.29 0.26
CA ALA A 126 -6.14 17.09 1.43
C ALA A 126 -7.61 16.92 1.06
N ALA A 127 -8.17 17.79 0.21
CA ALA A 127 -9.56 17.71 -0.24
C ALA A 127 -9.89 16.36 -0.91
N ALA A 128 -8.98 15.84 -1.74
CA ALA A 128 -9.16 14.56 -2.43
C ALA A 128 -9.11 13.37 -1.45
N TYR A 129 -8.27 13.43 -0.41
CA TYR A 129 -8.28 12.45 0.66
C TYR A 129 -9.54 12.55 1.51
N ASP A 130 -9.99 13.76 1.82
CA ASP A 130 -11.18 13.99 2.64
C ASP A 130 -12.45 13.49 1.91
N GLU A 131 -12.50 13.62 0.57
CA GLU A 131 -13.53 12.99 -0.27
C GLU A 131 -13.53 11.47 -0.16
N PHE A 132 -12.35 10.83 -0.13
CA PHE A 132 -12.23 9.38 0.05
C PHE A 132 -12.78 8.95 1.42
N THR A 133 -12.34 9.59 2.50
CA THR A 133 -12.77 9.22 3.85
C THR A 133 -14.25 9.51 4.08
N ALA A 134 -14.78 10.61 3.54
CA ALA A 134 -16.21 10.92 3.62
C ALA A 134 -17.07 9.90 2.86
N ALA A 135 -16.61 9.46 1.67
CA ALA A 135 -17.33 8.47 0.88
C ALA A 135 -17.23 7.06 1.47
N TYR A 136 -16.09 6.69 2.06
CA TYR A 136 -15.90 5.42 2.75
C TYR A 136 -16.65 5.39 4.09
N GLY A 137 -16.74 6.53 4.78
CA GLY A 137 -17.41 6.71 6.06
C GLY A 137 -16.49 6.59 7.28
N TRP A 138 -15.17 6.49 7.07
CA TRP A 138 -14.17 6.39 8.14
C TRP A 138 -12.77 6.78 7.64
N ASP A 139 -11.98 7.44 8.50
CA ASP A 139 -10.56 7.72 8.25
C ASP A 139 -9.69 6.68 8.96
N VAL A 140 -9.03 5.82 8.17
CA VAL A 140 -8.15 4.77 8.70
C VAL A 140 -7.02 5.31 9.57
N ARG A 141 -6.64 6.59 9.41
CA ARG A 141 -5.60 7.22 10.23
C ARG A 141 -5.99 7.38 11.70
N GLU A 142 -7.28 7.28 12.03
CA GLU A 142 -7.77 7.26 13.41
C GLU A 142 -7.45 5.93 14.13
N TRP A 143 -7.15 4.87 13.39
CA TRP A 143 -6.74 3.59 13.95
C TRP A 143 -5.22 3.53 14.17
N PRO A 144 -4.74 3.20 15.39
CA PRO A 144 -3.31 3.11 15.69
C PRO A 144 -2.53 2.17 14.76
N GLY A 145 -3.18 1.12 14.24
CA GLY A 145 -2.56 0.19 13.30
C GLY A 145 -2.26 0.76 11.91
N CYS A 146 -2.81 1.92 11.56
CA CYS A 146 -2.56 2.57 10.28
C CYS A 146 -1.06 2.83 10.06
N ALA A 147 -0.34 3.25 11.10
CA ALA A 147 1.10 3.51 11.01
C ALA A 147 1.89 2.25 10.67
N VAL A 148 1.49 1.09 11.20
CA VAL A 148 2.13 -0.21 10.97
C VAL A 148 1.93 -0.66 9.52
N LEU A 149 0.68 -0.66 9.03
CA LEU A 149 0.38 -1.06 7.65
C LEU A 149 0.98 -0.08 6.63
N ARG A 150 1.02 1.22 6.95
CA ARG A 150 1.69 2.22 6.11
C ARG A 150 3.18 1.95 6.07
N GLY A 151 3.80 1.67 7.23
CA GLY A 151 5.19 1.24 7.32
C GLY A 151 5.47 0.01 6.45
N ALA A 152 4.57 -0.98 6.43
CA ALA A 152 4.71 -2.16 5.60
C ALA A 152 4.76 -1.80 4.10
N ARG A 153 3.83 -0.94 3.65
CA ARG A 153 3.80 -0.44 2.27
C ARG A 153 5.04 0.39 1.92
N GLU A 154 5.51 1.22 2.84
CA GLU A 154 6.73 2.01 2.67
C GLU A 154 7.98 1.12 2.52
N THR A 155 8.14 0.13 3.39
CA THR A 155 9.25 -0.84 3.33
C THR A 155 9.22 -1.64 2.04
N ALA A 156 8.06 -2.20 1.69
CA ALA A 156 7.87 -2.93 0.44
C ALA A 156 8.15 -2.04 -0.78
N GLY A 157 7.66 -0.80 -0.76
CA GLY A 157 7.88 0.19 -1.80
C GLY A 157 9.36 0.52 -1.99
N CYS A 158 10.14 0.71 -0.92
CA CYS A 158 11.59 0.93 -1.01
C CYS A 158 12.30 -0.27 -1.65
N ALA A 159 12.02 -1.48 -1.16
CA ALA A 159 12.62 -2.69 -1.70
C ALA A 159 12.26 -2.90 -3.17
N TRP A 160 11.00 -2.63 -3.57
CA TRP A 160 10.56 -2.72 -4.96
C TRP A 160 11.28 -1.72 -5.88
N VAL A 161 11.55 -0.49 -5.43
CA VAL A 161 12.38 0.45 -6.21
C VAL A 161 13.82 -0.07 -6.35
N ALA A 162 14.36 -0.66 -5.28
CA ALA A 162 15.74 -1.16 -5.27
C ALA A 162 16.04 -2.14 -6.41
N GLN A 163 15.11 -3.03 -6.75
CA GLN A 163 15.31 -4.01 -7.83
C GLN A 163 15.55 -3.37 -9.20
N HIS A 164 15.13 -2.11 -9.38
CA HIS A 164 15.31 -1.37 -10.62
C HIS A 164 16.62 -0.56 -10.63
N ALA A 165 17.33 -0.43 -9.50
CA ALA A 165 18.58 0.33 -9.41
C ALA A 165 19.69 -0.14 -10.38
N PRO A 166 19.89 -1.44 -10.66
CA PRO A 166 20.86 -1.88 -11.65
C PRO A 166 20.58 -1.25 -13.04
N GLY A 167 21.51 -0.42 -13.51
CA GLY A 167 21.39 0.25 -14.81
C GLY A 167 20.38 1.41 -14.87
N ASN A 168 19.72 1.77 -13.76
CA ASN A 168 18.80 2.93 -13.69
C ASN A 168 19.23 3.90 -12.57
N PRO A 169 19.98 4.97 -12.90
CA PRO A 169 20.39 5.98 -11.93
C PRO A 169 19.22 6.72 -11.25
N ALA A 170 18.09 6.90 -11.94
CA ALA A 170 16.92 7.55 -11.36
C ALA A 170 16.27 6.67 -10.28
N ALA A 171 16.15 5.37 -10.53
CA ALA A 171 15.69 4.40 -9.54
C ALA A 171 16.59 4.38 -8.30
N LEU A 172 17.91 4.40 -8.49
CA LEU A 172 18.86 4.42 -7.38
C LEU A 172 18.77 5.71 -6.55
N ALA A 173 18.63 6.86 -7.21
CA ALA A 173 18.45 8.14 -6.53
C ALA A 173 17.15 8.16 -5.70
N GLU A 174 16.06 7.65 -6.26
CA GLU A 174 14.78 7.54 -5.56
C GLU A 174 14.85 6.54 -4.42
N PHE A 175 15.45 5.36 -4.61
CA PHE A 175 15.69 4.40 -3.54
C PHE A 175 16.39 5.03 -2.33
N ARG A 176 17.50 5.75 -2.58
CA ARG A 176 18.25 6.46 -1.54
C ARG A 176 17.41 7.52 -0.83
N ARG A 177 16.63 8.31 -1.57
CA ARG A 177 15.68 9.27 -0.99
C ARG A 177 14.71 8.60 -0.04
N ARG A 178 14.08 7.51 -0.48
CA ARG A 178 13.08 6.80 0.32
C ARG A 178 13.70 6.24 1.59
N VAL A 179 14.83 5.53 1.48
CA VAL A 179 15.52 4.95 2.65
C VAL A 179 15.98 6.03 3.63
N ALA A 180 16.57 7.13 3.15
CA ALA A 180 16.95 8.26 4.00
C ALA A 180 15.75 8.80 4.78
N SER A 181 14.63 9.05 4.11
CA SER A 181 13.40 9.55 4.76
C SER A 181 12.85 8.59 5.82
N LEU A 182 13.01 7.27 5.64
CA LEU A 182 12.60 6.29 6.64
C LEU A 182 13.53 6.27 7.86
N ARG A 183 14.84 6.44 7.66
CA ARG A 183 15.83 6.51 8.77
C ARG A 183 15.64 7.76 9.61
N GLU A 184 15.34 8.88 8.97
CA GLU A 184 15.11 10.17 9.62
C GLU A 184 13.71 10.27 10.26
N GLY A 185 12.81 9.33 9.94
CA GLY A 185 11.42 9.39 10.37
C GLY A 185 10.64 10.54 9.72
N ASP A 186 11.15 11.12 8.63
CA ASP A 186 10.52 12.24 7.94
C ASP A 186 9.42 11.74 6.99
N ALA A 187 8.17 11.81 7.46
CA ALA A 187 6.98 11.47 6.68
C ALA A 187 6.61 12.51 5.61
N ALA A 188 7.20 13.72 5.65
CA ALA A 188 6.91 14.80 4.71
C ALA A 188 7.68 14.69 3.39
N VAL A 189 8.77 13.91 3.37
CA VAL A 189 9.53 13.65 2.13
C VAL A 189 8.63 12.96 1.11
N ARG A 190 8.45 13.62 -0.04
CA ARG A 190 7.72 13.11 -1.20
C ARG A 190 8.54 12.07 -1.95
N TRP A 191 7.85 11.05 -2.43
CA TRP A 191 8.39 9.96 -3.23
C TRP A 191 7.87 10.08 -4.66
N TYR A 192 8.68 9.69 -5.63
CA TYR A 192 8.44 9.90 -7.05
C TYR A 192 8.56 8.60 -7.84
N SER A 193 8.01 8.60 -9.05
CA SER A 193 8.38 7.66 -10.10
C SER A 193 9.78 7.98 -10.63
N PHE A 194 10.41 7.02 -11.30
CA PHE A 194 11.77 7.09 -11.82
C PHE A 194 11.88 6.47 -13.22
#